data_AF-A0A4U7JF96-F1
#
_entry.id   AF-A0A4U7JF96-F1
#
_cell.length_a   1.000
_cell.length_b   1.000
_cell.length_c   1.000
_cell.angle_alpha   90.00
_cell.angle_beta   90.00
_cell.angle_gamma   90.00
#
_symmetry.space_group_name_H-M   'P 1'
#
loop_
_entity.id
_entity.type
_entity.pdbx_description
1 polymer ?
#
loop_
_entity_poly.entity_id
_entity_poly.type
_entity_poly.pdbx_seq_one_letter_code
_entity_poly.pdbx_strand_id
1 'polypeptide(L)'
;MKFINPLTKAMMKSNKQLREFRTSDTTSDKYDFEANLNALLAQQNFASEFCKKLYAEINEFDSNLNEEDEVVARLVNFGEIIQFGIESIGFSDPSLIIFSGHTADGSHVQLVQHVSQISVLLLSAKRPDPEKPKFPIGFRQVT
;
A
#
# COMPACT_ATOMS: atom_id res chain seq x y z
N MET A 1 24.40 8.70 3.48
CA MET A 1 23.57 9.92 3.65
C MET A 1 22.26 9.46 4.30
N LYS A 2 21.97 9.82 5.57
CA LYS A 2 20.77 9.32 6.27
C LYS A 2 19.52 9.97 5.67
N PHE A 3 18.69 9.18 4.99
CA PHE A 3 17.36 9.63 4.56
C PHE A 3 16.49 9.85 5.80
N ILE A 4 16.18 11.11 6.08
CA ILE A 4 15.26 11.48 7.16
C ILE A 4 13.87 11.50 6.53
N ASN A 5 13.00 10.59 6.95
CA ASN A 5 11.61 10.53 6.49
C ASN A 5 10.93 11.90 6.72
N PRO A 6 10.09 12.38 5.78
CA PRO A 6 9.34 13.63 5.92
C PRO A 6 8.61 13.77 7.26
N LEU A 7 8.13 12.69 7.87
CA LEU A 7 7.54 12.69 9.21
C LEU A 7 8.55 13.10 10.29
N THR A 8 9.75 12.52 10.26
CA THR A 8 10.82 12.83 11.22
C THR A 8 11.29 14.28 11.06
N LYS A 9 11.32 14.77 9.81
CA LYS A 9 11.67 16.18 9.51
C LYS A 9 10.56 17.13 9.97
N ALA A 10 9.30 16.76 9.82
CA ALA A 10 8.15 17.51 10.32
C ALA A 10 8.13 17.54 11.86
N MET A 11 8.40 16.41 12.52
CA MET A 11 8.49 16.31 13.98
C MET A 11 9.65 17.14 14.55
N MET A 12 10.82 17.16 13.89
CA MET A 12 11.96 17.99 14.29
C MET A 12 11.66 19.48 14.15
N LYS A 13 11.00 19.88 13.06
CA LYS A 13 10.56 21.28 12.86
C LYS A 13 9.52 21.69 13.89
N SER A 14 8.56 20.81 14.19
CA SER A 14 7.52 21.03 15.21
C SER A 14 8.11 21.12 16.62
N ASN A 15 9.05 20.24 17.00
CA ASN A 15 9.74 20.32 18.30
C ASN A 15 10.57 21.59 18.50
N LYS A 16 11.16 22.13 17.42
CA LYS A 16 11.86 23.42 17.46
C LYS A 16 10.87 24.57 17.68
N GLN A 17 9.74 24.57 16.97
CA GLN A 17 8.68 25.56 17.13
C GLN A 17 8.01 25.49 18.51
N LEU A 18 7.81 24.29 19.08
CA LEU A 18 7.28 24.10 20.44
C LEU A 18 8.19 24.67 21.54
N ARG A 19 9.51 24.72 21.32
CA ARG A 19 10.47 25.35 22.24
C ARG A 19 10.45 26.88 22.16
N GLU A 20 10.18 27.42 20.98
CA GLU A 20 10.07 28.86 20.72
C GLU A 20 8.67 29.41 21.12
N PHE A 21 7.64 28.55 21.18
CA PHE A 21 6.24 28.89 21.47
C PHE A 21 5.88 28.95 22.98
N ARG A 22 6.82 28.69 23.89
CA ARG A 22 6.56 28.68 25.34
C ARG A 22 6.20 30.07 25.93
N THR A 23 5.98 31.08 25.09
CA THR A 23 5.67 32.46 25.42
C THR A 23 4.57 33.07 24.51
N SER A 24 3.38 32.47 24.37
CA SER A 24 2.13 33.19 24.04
C SER A 24 0.89 32.25 24.03
N ASP A 25 -0.29 32.82 24.30
CA ASP A 25 -1.58 32.22 24.70
C ASP A 25 -2.19 31.13 23.77
N THR A 26 -2.89 30.14 24.37
CA THR A 26 -2.80 28.70 23.99
C THR A 26 -4.10 27.97 23.57
N THR A 27 -5.12 28.64 23.01
CA THR A 27 -6.34 27.93 22.55
C THR A 27 -6.45 27.78 21.02
N SER A 28 -6.25 28.84 20.23
CA SER A 28 -6.34 28.78 18.76
C SER A 28 -5.27 27.87 18.15
N ASP A 29 -4.02 28.06 18.58
CA ASP A 29 -2.86 27.31 18.06
C ASP A 29 -2.93 25.81 18.35
N LYS A 30 -3.64 25.42 19.43
CA LYS A 30 -3.89 24.01 19.75
C LYS A 30 -4.88 23.38 18.77
N TYR A 31 -5.98 24.05 18.45
CA TYR A 31 -6.97 23.55 17.48
C TYR A 31 -6.41 23.48 16.07
N ASP A 32 -5.62 24.48 15.67
CA ASP A 32 -4.95 24.49 14.36
C ASP A 32 -3.91 23.36 14.24
N PHE A 33 -3.20 23.05 15.33
CA PHE A 33 -2.29 21.90 15.37
C PHE A 33 -3.04 20.56 15.28
N GLU A 34 -4.11 20.36 16.05
CA GLU A 34 -4.92 19.14 16.03
C GLU A 34 -5.59 18.91 14.66
N ALA A 35 -6.12 19.96 14.03
CA ALA A 35 -6.72 19.88 12.70
C ALA A 35 -5.68 19.49 11.62
N ASN A 36 -4.49 20.11 11.65
CA ASN A 36 -3.41 19.78 10.73
C ASN A 36 -2.87 18.36 10.94
N LEU A 37 -2.78 17.91 12.19
CA LEU A 37 -2.39 16.53 12.51
C LEU A 37 -3.43 15.53 11.99
N ASN A 38 -4.71 15.78 12.23
CA ASN A 38 -5.79 14.92 11.74
C ASN A 38 -5.85 14.87 10.20
N ALA A 39 -5.66 16.00 9.53
CA ALA A 39 -5.59 16.03 8.06
C ALA A 39 -4.39 15.22 7.53
N LEU A 40 -3.23 15.30 8.19
CA LEU A 40 -2.05 14.52 7.81
C LEU A 40 -2.25 13.02 8.06
N LEU A 41 -2.87 12.65 9.19
CA LEU A 41 -3.20 11.26 9.52
C LEU A 41 -4.26 10.69 8.56
N ALA A 42 -5.25 11.50 8.17
CA ALA A 42 -6.24 11.11 7.17
C ALA A 42 -5.60 10.85 5.81
N GLN A 43 -4.65 11.70 5.38
CA GLN A 43 -3.89 11.48 4.15
C GLN A 43 -3.03 10.21 4.20
N GLN A 44 -2.45 9.86 5.36
CA GLN A 44 -1.73 8.59 5.53
C GLN A 44 -2.63 7.36 5.48
N ASN A 45 -3.94 7.54 5.70
CA ASN A 45 -4.94 6.48 5.62
C ASN A 45 -5.58 6.37 4.23
N PHE A 46 -5.09 7.10 3.23
CA PHE A 46 -5.55 6.97 1.86
C PHE A 46 -5.13 5.65 1.24
N ALA A 47 -6.01 5.12 0.40
CA ALA A 47 -5.76 3.92 -0.38
C ALA A 47 -4.48 4.02 -1.20
N SER A 48 -4.13 5.20 -1.71
CA SER A 48 -2.87 5.46 -2.37
C SER A 48 -1.64 5.07 -1.53
N GLU A 49 -1.63 5.38 -0.24
CA GLU A 49 -0.53 5.04 0.66
C GLU A 49 -0.48 3.54 1.01
N PHE A 50 -1.65 2.91 1.19
CA PHE A 50 -1.72 1.46 1.37
C PHE A 50 -1.28 0.70 0.12
N CYS A 51 -1.68 1.17 -1.05
CA CYS A 51 -1.34 0.58 -2.34
C CYS A 51 0.18 0.59 -2.57
N LYS A 52 0.85 1.72 -2.28
CA LYS A 52 2.32 1.83 -2.38
C LYS A 52 3.02 0.81 -1.46
N LYS A 53 2.54 0.63 -0.24
CA LYS A 53 3.10 -0.34 0.72
C LYS A 53 2.89 -1.77 0.22
N LEU A 54 1.68 -2.13 -0.20
CA LEU A 54 1.38 -3.44 -0.75
C LEU A 54 2.23 -3.74 -1.98
N TYR A 55 2.36 -2.79 -2.89
CA TYR A 55 3.22 -2.91 -4.05
C TYR A 55 4.68 -3.17 -3.66
N ALA A 56 5.21 -2.48 -2.65
CA ALA A 56 6.57 -2.71 -2.16
C ALA A 56 6.74 -4.13 -1.58
N GLU A 57 5.84 -4.57 -0.71
CA GLU A 57 5.86 -5.92 -0.11
C GLU A 57 5.78 -7.02 -1.18
N ILE A 58 4.91 -6.83 -2.17
CA ILE A 58 4.75 -7.76 -3.29
C ILE A 58 6.05 -7.86 -4.12
N ASN A 59 6.67 -6.72 -4.46
CA ASN A 59 7.93 -6.73 -5.21
C ASN A 59 9.10 -7.27 -4.40
N GLU A 60 9.16 -6.99 -3.10
CA GLU A 60 10.18 -7.55 -2.22
C GLU A 60 10.05 -9.08 -2.17
N PHE A 61 8.84 -9.59 -1.98
CA PHE A 61 8.58 -11.04 -2.03
C PHE A 61 8.93 -11.62 -3.41
N ASP A 62 8.53 -10.95 -4.50
CA ASP A 62 8.83 -11.36 -5.88
C ASP A 62 10.33 -11.48 -6.16
N SER A 63 11.12 -10.51 -5.65
CA SER A 63 12.57 -10.46 -5.83
C SER A 63 13.33 -11.59 -5.11
N ASN A 64 12.69 -12.22 -4.11
CA ASN A 64 13.24 -13.36 -3.39
C ASN A 64 12.89 -14.71 -4.03
N LEU A 65 12.11 -14.72 -5.13
CA LEU A 65 11.75 -15.94 -5.86
C LEU A 65 12.76 -16.27 -6.96
N ASN A 66 12.95 -17.56 -7.22
CA ASN A 66 13.72 -18.03 -8.37
C ASN A 66 12.97 -17.73 -9.67
N GLU A 67 13.66 -17.65 -10.81
CA GLU A 67 13.07 -17.31 -12.13
C GLU A 67 11.96 -18.28 -12.60
N GLU A 68 11.87 -19.47 -12.00
CA GLU A 68 10.86 -20.50 -12.26
C GLU A 68 9.55 -20.31 -11.49
N ASP A 69 9.51 -19.40 -10.52
CA ASP A 69 8.37 -19.17 -9.64
C ASP A 69 7.77 -17.77 -9.86
N GLU A 70 6.45 -17.66 -9.74
CA GLU A 70 5.68 -16.41 -9.82
C GLU A 70 4.95 -16.15 -8.50
N VAL A 71 4.72 -14.87 -8.22
CA VAL A 71 3.94 -14.46 -7.05
C VAL A 71 2.47 -14.70 -7.30
N VAL A 72 1.91 -15.60 -6.50
CA VAL A 72 0.48 -15.81 -6.40
C VAL A 72 0.03 -15.19 -5.10
N ALA A 73 -0.87 -14.21 -5.18
CA ALA A 73 -1.54 -13.74 -3.99
C ALA A 73 -2.77 -14.58 -3.71
N ARG A 74 -2.89 -14.97 -2.45
CA ARG A 74 -4.10 -15.51 -1.88
C ARG A 74 -4.75 -14.41 -1.05
N LEU A 75 -5.91 -13.95 -1.49
CA LEU A 75 -6.71 -12.96 -0.79
C LEU A 75 -7.74 -13.72 0.03
N VAL A 76 -7.74 -13.50 1.35
CA VAL A 76 -8.64 -14.17 2.29
C VAL A 76 -9.80 -13.24 2.57
N ASN A 77 -11.01 -13.61 2.13
CA ASN A 77 -12.21 -12.84 2.40
C ASN A 77 -13.27 -13.74 3.08
N PHE A 78 -13.54 -13.49 4.36
CA PHE A 78 -14.66 -14.06 5.13
C PHE A 78 -15.02 -15.55 4.85
N GLY A 79 -14.01 -16.43 4.78
CA GLY A 79 -14.20 -17.88 4.62
C GLY A 79 -14.10 -18.39 3.18
N GLU A 80 -14.09 -17.50 2.18
CA GLU A 80 -13.76 -17.83 0.80
C GLU A 80 -12.32 -17.41 0.49
N ILE A 81 -11.56 -18.35 -0.07
CA ILE A 81 -10.18 -18.13 -0.50
C ILE A 81 -10.21 -17.88 -2.00
N ILE A 82 -9.92 -16.66 -2.41
CA ILE A 82 -9.74 -16.33 -3.83
C ILE A 82 -8.24 -16.30 -4.10
N GLN A 83 -7.80 -17.14 -5.04
CA GLN A 83 -6.40 -17.26 -5.45
C GLN A 83 -6.28 -17.00 -6.95
N PHE A 84 -5.48 -16.01 -7.32
CA PHE A 84 -5.16 -15.69 -8.71
C PHE A 84 -3.77 -15.05 -8.80
N GLY A 85 -3.13 -15.10 -9.97
CA GLY A 85 -1.86 -14.40 -10.19
C GLY A 85 -2.12 -12.90 -10.23
N ILE A 86 -1.40 -12.11 -9.42
CA ILE A 86 -1.52 -10.64 -9.47
C ILE A 86 -0.71 -10.12 -10.65
N GLU A 87 -1.38 -9.40 -11.54
CA GLU A 87 -0.69 -8.66 -12.61
C GLU A 87 -0.58 -7.17 -12.29
N SER A 88 -1.58 -6.61 -11.61
CA SER A 88 -1.53 -5.21 -11.21
C SER A 88 -2.32 -4.95 -9.94
N ILE A 89 -1.84 -3.94 -9.20
CA ILE A 89 -2.54 -3.34 -8.07
C ILE A 89 -2.90 -1.90 -8.40
N GLY A 90 -4.11 -1.51 -8.04
CA GLY A 90 -4.58 -0.14 -8.14
C GLY A 90 -5.33 0.34 -6.91
N PHE A 91 -5.67 1.62 -6.91
CA PHE A 91 -6.34 2.26 -5.79
C PHE A 91 -7.32 3.33 -6.25
N SER A 92 -8.30 3.61 -5.40
CA SER A 92 -9.19 4.77 -5.48
C SER A 92 -9.33 5.37 -4.09
N ASP A 93 -8.85 6.61 -3.94
CA ASP A 93 -8.91 7.33 -2.67
C ASP A 93 -10.36 7.69 -2.31
N PRO A 94 -10.73 7.61 -1.02
CA PRO A 94 -9.84 7.45 0.12
C PRO A 94 -9.53 6.00 0.51
N SER A 95 -10.24 4.97 0.03
CA SER A 95 -10.25 3.70 0.76
C SER A 95 -10.38 2.41 -0.04
N LEU A 96 -10.30 2.43 -1.37
CA LEU A 96 -10.41 1.21 -2.18
C LEU A 96 -9.07 0.77 -2.76
N ILE A 97 -8.78 -0.53 -2.66
CA ILE A 97 -7.69 -1.21 -3.37
C ILE A 97 -8.30 -2.18 -4.38
N ILE A 98 -7.70 -2.24 -5.56
CA ILE A 98 -8.11 -3.10 -6.67
C ILE A 98 -6.95 -4.02 -7.03
N PHE A 99 -7.16 -5.33 -6.98
CA PHE A 99 -6.23 -6.33 -7.50
C PHE A 99 -6.77 -6.85 -8.83
N SER A 100 -5.94 -6.88 -9.87
CA SER A 100 -6.31 -7.43 -11.18
C SER A 100 -5.31 -8.49 -11.62
N GLY A 101 -5.80 -9.51 -12.32
CA GLY A 101 -4.97 -10.54 -12.91
C GLY A 101 -5.78 -11.67 -13.50
N HIS A 102 -5.27 -12.89 -13.44
CA HIS A 102 -5.89 -14.05 -14.07
C HIS A 102 -5.98 -15.25 -13.12
N THR A 103 -7.10 -15.96 -13.19
CA THR A 103 -7.29 -17.26 -12.53
C THR A 103 -6.53 -18.36 -13.27
N ALA A 104 -6.44 -19.56 -12.66
CA ALA A 104 -5.67 -20.68 -13.22
C ALA A 104 -6.17 -21.17 -14.60
N ASP A 105 -7.44 -20.91 -14.93
CA ASP A 105 -8.05 -21.19 -16.23
C ASP A 105 -7.83 -20.07 -17.27
N GLY A 106 -7.12 -18.99 -16.89
CA GLY A 106 -6.84 -17.84 -17.74
C GLY A 106 -7.94 -16.79 -17.77
N SER A 107 -9.02 -16.93 -16.98
CA SER A 107 -10.08 -15.92 -16.91
C SER A 107 -9.57 -14.65 -16.22
N HIS A 108 -9.91 -13.48 -16.77
CA HIS A 108 -9.57 -12.20 -16.15
C HIS A 108 -10.41 -11.98 -14.89
N VAL A 109 -9.77 -11.57 -13.80
CA VAL A 109 -10.42 -11.31 -12.52
C VAL A 109 -9.97 -9.98 -11.95
N GLN A 110 -10.92 -9.28 -11.32
CA GLN A 110 -10.66 -8.10 -10.52
C GLN A 110 -11.30 -8.25 -9.14
N LEU A 111 -10.52 -8.03 -8.09
CA LEU A 111 -11.01 -7.95 -6.72
C LEU A 111 -10.92 -6.51 -6.23
N VAL A 112 -12.05 -5.96 -5.79
CA VAL A 112 -12.12 -4.62 -5.18
C VAL A 112 -12.39 -4.78 -3.68
N GLN A 113 -11.53 -4.20 -2.85
CA GLN A 113 -11.65 -4.27 -1.38
C GLN A 113 -11.46 -2.92 -0.73
N HIS A 114 -12.14 -2.72 0.40
CA HIS A 114 -11.85 -1.60 1.29
C HIS A 114 -10.51 -1.83 2.01
N VAL A 115 -9.71 -0.79 2.22
CA VAL A 115 -8.38 -0.86 2.88
C VAL A 115 -8.40 -1.55 4.23
N SER A 116 -9.49 -1.40 5.00
CA SER A 116 -9.63 -2.04 6.32
C SER A 116 -9.91 -3.55 6.27
N GLN A 117 -10.21 -4.10 5.10
CA GLN A 117 -10.54 -5.52 4.90
C GLN A 117 -9.42 -6.28 4.19
N ILE A 118 -8.31 -5.62 3.91
CA ILE A 118 -7.20 -6.22 3.17
C ILE A 118 -6.51 -7.27 4.03
N SER A 119 -6.52 -8.50 3.54
CA SER A 119 -5.71 -9.61 4.05
C SER A 119 -5.07 -10.32 2.85
N VAL A 120 -3.79 -10.05 2.63
CA VAL A 120 -3.01 -10.62 1.52
C VAL A 120 -2.04 -11.65 2.07
N LEU A 121 -2.10 -12.86 1.55
CA LEU A 121 -1.06 -13.87 1.72
C LEU A 121 -0.31 -14.01 0.40
N LEU A 122 1.01 -13.81 0.42
CA LEU A 122 1.86 -14.03 -0.75
C LEU A 122 2.39 -15.46 -0.73
N LEU A 123 2.21 -16.16 -1.85
CA LEU A 123 2.67 -17.52 -2.07
C LEU A 123 3.52 -17.56 -3.33
N SER A 124 4.53 -18.43 -3.36
CA SER A 124 5.20 -18.78 -4.61
C SER A 124 4.44 -19.92 -5.29
N ALA A 125 4.25 -19.82 -6.60
CA ALA A 125 3.77 -20.92 -7.42
C ALA A 125 4.65 -21.11 -8.65
N LYS A 126 4.75 -22.35 -9.11
CA LYS A 126 5.45 -22.68 -10.37
C LYS A 126 4.79 -21.95 -11.52
N ARG A 127 5.61 -21.36 -12.38
CA ARG A 127 5.14 -20.64 -13.55
C ARG A 127 4.45 -21.59 -14.53
N PRO A 128 3.25 -21.25 -15.04
CA PRO A 128 2.58 -22.07 -16.05
C PRO A 128 3.34 -22.08 -17.38
N ASP A 129 4.12 -21.03 -17.67
CA ASP A 129 4.95 -20.89 -18.86
C ASP A 129 6.33 -20.31 -18.46
N PRO A 130 7.34 -21.16 -18.17
CA PRO A 130 8.65 -20.72 -17.73
C PRO A 130 9.46 -20.00 -18.82
N GLU A 131 9.13 -20.22 -20.11
CA GLU A 131 9.87 -19.65 -21.24
C GLU A 131 9.56 -18.16 -21.47
N LYS A 132 8.41 -17.68 -20.99
CA LYS A 132 8.11 -16.24 -21.03
C LYS A 132 8.94 -15.49 -19.97
N PRO A 133 9.29 -14.21 -20.19
CA PRO A 133 9.83 -13.39 -19.12
C PRO A 133 8.77 -13.18 -18.03
N LYS A 134 9.22 -13.07 -16.78
CA LYS A 134 8.35 -12.75 -15.64
C LYS A 134 7.70 -11.38 -15.87
N PHE A 135 6.38 -11.27 -15.71
CA PHE A 135 5.71 -9.97 -15.87
C PHE A 135 6.01 -9.09 -14.65
N PRO A 136 6.50 -7.85 -14.85
CA PRO A 136 6.59 -6.90 -13.75
C PRO A 136 5.18 -6.58 -13.27
N ILE A 137 4.98 -6.61 -11.96
CA ILE A 137 3.68 -6.27 -11.37
C ILE A 137 3.41 -4.78 -11.62
N GLY A 138 2.25 -4.48 -12.21
CA GLY A 138 1.85 -3.11 -12.54
C GLY A 138 1.33 -2.34 -11.33
N PHE A 139 1.54 -1.01 -11.33
CA PHE A 139 1.00 -0.08 -10.36
C PHE A 139 0.16 0.99 -11.06
N ARG A 140 -1.11 1.18 -10.66
CA ARG A 140 -2.01 2.14 -11.34
C ARG A 140 -2.94 2.89 -10.40
N GLN A 141 -3.05 4.21 -10.57
CA GLN A 141 -4.16 4.99 -10.04
C GLN A 141 -5.41 4.78 -10.90
N VAL A 142 -6.54 4.48 -10.28
CA VAL A 142 -7.84 4.41 -10.97
C VAL A 142 -8.52 5.76 -10.83
N THR A 143 -8.73 6.43 -11.97
CA THR A 143 -9.38 7.76 -12.06
C THR A 143 -10.89 7.63 -11.99
#